data_AF-A0A151GM09-F1
#
_entry.id   AF-A0A151GM09-F1
#
_cell.length_a   1.000
_cell.length_b   1.000
_cell.length_c   1.000
_cell.angle_alpha   90.00
_cell.angle_beta   90.00
_cell.angle_gamma   90.00
#
_symmetry.space_group_name_H-M   'P 1'
#
loop_
_entity.id
_entity.type
_entity.pdbx_description
1 polymer ?
#
loop_
_entity_poly.entity_id
_entity_poly.type
_entity_poly.pdbx_seq_one_letter_code
_entity_poly.pdbx_strand_id
1 'polypeptide(L)'
;MQALTLALPSGYRRLSRGVVGPALLILFVLSFIVWDHGMAMDSFTSSRMKAKQSPPVSPAEKAAAAETAASEKASEKAGNSTLGFHSIYYINMKNRYDRNDAMALQSWLSGVDLIEYPAVEPDMFKDVGMPPSRVSLKEGEKGAWRAHANIWDEILRKKLPPVLILESDATWDPNLREIMARLNKNFQKLLADLHYKKMHNGGYEKGSKTLEEDPWMSEHWDIISFGQCYEGERYKDVGRWYNDPTVKAGKDYWGKTIGEERVVRRSGGIVCTTAYAVSQTGAAKLLLRTATNLNGPADLIVRDMIWKNQLRAYSVMPPVMGQWTYVENIGMEQRGANSDINGAAGAGKVDADKENEAWGKALESGSVWTVKPEHPDNAFKETALDSAWSRVFQEGENDL
;
A
#
# COMPACT_ATOMS: atom_id res chain seq x y z
N MET A 1 -12.82 20.01 -62.55
CA MET A 1 -11.88 20.05 -63.70
C MET A 1 -10.51 19.67 -63.14
N GLN A 2 -9.89 18.64 -63.74
CA GLN A 2 -8.53 18.12 -63.55
C GLN A 2 -8.20 17.37 -62.25
N ALA A 3 -8.17 16.04 -62.42
CA ALA A 3 -7.44 15.04 -61.66
C ALA A 3 -5.94 15.10 -61.99
N LEU A 4 -5.09 14.63 -61.07
CA LEU A 4 -3.79 14.06 -61.43
C LEU A 4 -3.43 12.91 -60.48
N THR A 5 -3.17 11.77 -61.09
CA THR A 5 -2.77 10.45 -60.58
C THR A 5 -1.24 10.33 -60.53
N LEU A 6 -0.70 9.41 -59.71
CA LEU A 6 0.53 8.59 -59.87
C LEU A 6 1.20 8.39 -58.49
N ALA A 7 1.87 7.29 -58.11
CA ALA A 7 1.91 5.87 -58.46
C ALA A 7 2.88 5.22 -57.45
N LEU A 8 2.60 4.00 -56.98
CA LEU A 8 3.46 3.20 -56.10
C LEU A 8 4.49 2.39 -56.91
N PRO A 9 5.66 2.03 -56.35
CA PRO A 9 6.47 0.94 -56.87
C PRO A 9 6.41 -0.34 -56.02
N SER A 10 6.22 -1.42 -56.75
CA SER A 10 6.28 -2.84 -56.37
C SER A 10 7.70 -3.33 -56.05
N GLY A 11 7.83 -4.23 -55.07
CA GLY A 11 9.05 -5.01 -54.85
C GLY A 11 8.75 -6.48 -54.52
N TYR A 12 8.85 -7.36 -55.53
CA TYR A 12 8.88 -8.82 -55.36
C TYR A 12 10.07 -9.35 -56.16
N ARG A 13 11.06 -9.97 -55.50
CA ARG A 13 11.96 -10.94 -56.11
C ARG A 13 12.29 -12.06 -55.12
N ARG A 14 11.99 -13.27 -55.56
CA ARG A 14 12.25 -14.57 -54.95
C ARG A 14 13.55 -15.13 -55.56
N LEU A 15 14.43 -15.71 -54.76
CA LEU A 15 15.45 -16.65 -55.21
C LEU A 15 15.74 -17.68 -54.11
N SER A 16 16.16 -18.85 -54.55
CA SER A 16 15.91 -20.18 -53.98
C SER A 16 17.19 -20.90 -53.58
N ARG A 17 17.01 -22.10 -52.96
CA ARG A 17 17.99 -23.18 -52.61
C ARG A 17 18.62 -23.02 -51.22
N GLY A 18 18.56 -23.95 -50.25
CA GLY A 18 18.13 -25.35 -50.21
C GLY A 18 19.31 -26.33 -50.21
N VAL A 19 19.76 -26.80 -49.03
CA VAL A 19 20.57 -28.01 -48.71
C VAL A 19 20.43 -28.25 -47.18
N VAL A 20 19.65 -29.17 -46.60
CA VAL A 20 19.73 -30.66 -46.46
C VAL A 20 21.08 -31.15 -45.88
N GLY A 21 21.17 -31.48 -44.59
CA GLY A 21 21.04 -32.88 -44.13
C GLY A 21 22.07 -33.24 -43.03
N PRO A 22 21.94 -34.40 -42.35
CA PRO A 22 21.91 -34.46 -40.89
C PRO A 22 23.04 -35.26 -40.20
N ALA A 23 22.98 -35.22 -38.87
CA ALA A 23 23.80 -35.89 -37.86
C ALA A 23 23.87 -37.42 -37.98
N LEU A 24 25.01 -37.99 -37.56
CA LEU A 24 25.20 -39.42 -37.35
C LEU A 24 25.91 -39.70 -36.01
N LEU A 25 25.25 -40.58 -35.26
CA LEU A 25 25.52 -41.20 -33.97
C LEU A 25 26.51 -42.36 -34.14
N ILE A 26 27.57 -42.50 -33.31
CA ILE A 26 28.27 -43.79 -33.12
C ILE A 26 28.78 -43.95 -31.67
N LEU A 27 28.45 -45.10 -31.09
CA LEU A 27 28.95 -45.72 -29.84
C LEU A 27 29.67 -47.04 -30.20
N PHE A 28 30.49 -47.57 -29.28
CA PHE A 28 31.17 -48.90 -29.24
C PHE A 28 32.44 -49.08 -30.13
N VAL A 29 33.55 -49.77 -29.79
CA VAL A 29 34.15 -50.39 -28.56
C VAL A 29 35.50 -51.06 -28.95
N LEU A 30 36.30 -51.55 -27.98
CA LEU A 30 37.45 -52.50 -28.05
C LEU A 30 38.91 -52.03 -28.33
N SER A 31 39.69 -51.96 -27.24
CA SER A 31 40.81 -52.86 -26.83
C SER A 31 42.09 -53.14 -27.67
N PHE A 32 43.22 -53.03 -26.96
CA PHE A 32 44.57 -53.65 -27.09
C PHE A 32 45.50 -53.29 -28.26
N ILE A 33 46.69 -52.74 -27.95
CA ILE A 33 48.02 -53.40 -28.09
C ILE A 33 49.13 -52.48 -27.55
N VAL A 34 50.09 -53.12 -26.86
CA VAL A 34 51.29 -52.62 -26.20
C VAL A 34 52.38 -52.21 -27.21
N TRP A 35 53.13 -51.12 -26.96
CA TRP A 35 54.58 -51.10 -27.22
C TRP A 35 55.34 -50.11 -26.32
N ASP A 36 56.15 -50.73 -25.47
CA ASP A 36 57.39 -50.34 -24.78
C ASP A 36 58.21 -49.16 -25.35
N HIS A 37 58.64 -48.22 -24.49
CA HIS A 37 60.05 -47.86 -24.23
C HIS A 37 60.13 -46.70 -23.22
N GLY A 38 60.94 -46.89 -22.18
CA GLY A 38 61.01 -46.03 -21.01
C GLY A 38 61.68 -44.68 -21.20
N MET A 39 61.36 -43.75 -20.31
CA MET A 39 62.28 -42.75 -19.78
C MET A 39 61.90 -42.43 -18.33
N ALA A 40 62.94 -42.28 -17.52
CA ALA A 40 62.89 -41.98 -16.10
C ALA A 40 62.75 -40.46 -15.84
N MET A 41 62.28 -40.14 -14.63
CA MET A 41 62.27 -38.83 -13.95
C MET A 41 61.25 -37.83 -14.55
N ASP A 42 60.38 -37.15 -13.80
CA ASP A 42 60.55 -36.51 -12.50
C ASP A 42 59.31 -36.63 -11.61
N SER A 43 59.54 -36.62 -10.30
CA SER A 43 58.52 -36.43 -9.28
C SER A 43 57.84 -35.06 -9.46
N PHE A 44 56.68 -35.05 -10.11
CA PHE A 44 55.76 -33.91 -10.04
C PHE A 44 55.20 -33.87 -8.62
N THR A 45 55.80 -33.04 -7.77
CA THR A 45 55.24 -32.67 -6.48
C THR A 45 53.88 -32.05 -6.73
N SER A 46 52.83 -32.81 -6.44
CA SER A 46 51.48 -32.27 -6.32
C SER A 46 51.50 -31.26 -5.18
N SER A 47 51.68 -29.99 -5.54
CA SER A 47 51.42 -28.88 -4.64
C SER A 47 49.91 -28.88 -4.42
N ARG A 48 49.48 -29.66 -3.42
CA ARG A 48 48.13 -29.68 -2.89
C ARG A 48 47.87 -28.26 -2.40
N MET A 49 47.27 -27.43 -3.25
CA MET A 49 46.67 -26.18 -2.82
C MET A 49 45.71 -26.54 -1.69
N LYS A 50 46.14 -26.29 -0.45
CA LYS A 50 45.25 -26.29 0.71
C LYS A 50 44.19 -25.27 0.37
N ALA A 51 43.00 -25.73 -0.02
CA ALA A 51 41.81 -24.91 0.00
C ALA A 51 41.79 -24.26 1.38
N LYS A 52 41.98 -22.94 1.39
CA LYS A 52 41.96 -22.13 2.61
C LYS A 52 40.53 -22.26 3.11
N GLN A 53 40.29 -23.19 4.03
CA GLN A 53 38.99 -23.35 4.67
C GLN A 53 38.66 -21.99 5.28
N SER A 54 37.60 -21.37 4.77
CA SER A 54 37.01 -20.20 5.37
C SER A 54 36.81 -20.50 6.85
N PRO A 55 37.16 -19.58 7.78
CA PRO A 55 36.91 -19.82 9.19
C PRO A 55 35.42 -20.15 9.40
N PRO A 56 35.10 -21.08 10.32
CA PRO A 56 33.72 -21.44 10.59
C PRO A 56 32.94 -20.20 11.03
N VAL A 57 31.88 -19.88 10.29
CA VAL A 57 30.96 -18.76 10.60
C VAL A 57 30.48 -18.91 12.03
N SER A 58 30.67 -17.86 12.83
CA SER A 58 30.33 -17.86 14.25
C SER A 58 28.81 -18.04 14.46
N PRO A 59 28.37 -18.55 15.62
CA PRO A 59 26.95 -18.63 15.95
C PRO A 59 26.23 -17.27 15.86
N ALA A 60 26.92 -16.18 16.19
CA ALA A 60 26.38 -14.81 16.12
C ALA A 60 26.15 -14.36 14.67
N GLU A 61 27.09 -14.64 13.76
CA GLU A 61 26.94 -14.34 12.33
C GLU A 61 25.81 -15.15 11.70
N LYS A 62 25.65 -16.43 12.08
CA LYS A 62 24.51 -17.26 11.62
C LYS A 62 23.17 -16.71 12.11
N ALA A 63 23.09 -16.26 13.36
CA ALA A 63 21.88 -15.67 13.91
C ALA A 63 21.52 -14.36 13.20
N ALA A 64 22.49 -13.47 12.99
CA ALA A 64 22.29 -12.20 12.28
C ALA A 64 21.86 -12.42 10.81
N ALA A 65 22.43 -13.42 10.13
CA ALA A 65 22.03 -13.79 8.78
C ALA A 65 20.60 -14.33 8.72
N ALA A 66 20.20 -15.16 9.70
CA ALA A 66 18.84 -15.68 9.79
C ALA A 66 17.80 -14.58 10.07
N GLU A 67 18.12 -13.63 10.94
CA GLU A 67 17.28 -12.47 11.24
C GLU A 67 17.11 -11.56 10.01
N THR A 68 18.21 -11.33 9.27
CA THR A 68 18.17 -10.57 8.00
C THR A 68 17.27 -11.26 6.98
N ALA A 69 17.43 -12.57 6.78
CA ALA A 69 16.60 -13.33 5.84
C ALA A 69 15.11 -13.34 6.25
N ALA A 70 14.80 -13.40 7.55
CA ALA A 70 13.43 -13.31 8.05
C ALA A 70 12.82 -11.91 7.80
N SER A 71 13.61 -10.85 8.00
CA SER A 71 13.20 -9.46 7.72
C SER A 71 12.90 -9.23 6.24
N GLU A 72 13.71 -9.80 5.35
CA GLU A 72 13.50 -9.74 3.90
C GLU A 72 12.21 -10.44 3.48
N LYS A 73 12.00 -11.69 3.93
CA LYS A 73 10.75 -12.43 3.68
C LYS A 73 9.51 -11.70 4.20
N ALA A 74 9.59 -11.08 5.37
CA ALA A 74 8.49 -10.30 5.91
C ALA A 74 8.20 -9.04 5.07
N SER A 75 9.25 -8.38 4.57
CA SER A 75 9.10 -7.24 3.65
C SER A 75 8.44 -7.69 2.33
N GLU A 76 8.81 -8.85 1.80
CA GLU A 76 8.15 -9.45 0.62
C GLU A 76 6.67 -9.75 0.89
N LYS A 77 6.33 -10.30 2.06
CA LYS A 77 4.94 -10.52 2.46
C LYS A 77 4.17 -9.20 2.61
N ALA A 78 4.80 -8.13 3.10
CA ALA A 78 4.19 -6.81 3.14
C ALA A 78 3.96 -6.17 1.76
N GLY A 79 4.53 -6.76 0.71
CA GLY A 79 4.24 -6.44 -0.70
C GLY A 79 3.42 -7.50 -1.42
N ASN A 80 2.72 -8.40 -0.73
CA ASN A 80 1.75 -9.30 -1.36
C ASN A 80 0.42 -8.57 -1.66
N SER A 81 -0.58 -9.26 -2.20
CA SER A 81 -1.88 -8.66 -2.53
C SER A 81 -2.67 -8.16 -1.32
N THR A 82 -2.39 -8.64 -0.10
CA THR A 82 -3.00 -8.16 1.15
C THR A 82 -2.10 -7.19 1.91
N LEU A 83 -0.97 -6.78 1.33
CA LEU A 83 0.05 -5.91 1.93
C LEU A 83 0.58 -6.43 3.29
N GLY A 84 0.58 -7.75 3.47
CA GLY A 84 1.00 -8.42 4.71
C GLY A 84 -0.02 -8.39 5.84
N PHE A 85 -1.25 -7.92 5.59
CA PHE A 85 -2.38 -7.98 6.53
C PHE A 85 -3.24 -9.23 6.30
N HIS A 86 -4.13 -9.52 7.24
CA HIS A 86 -5.14 -10.57 7.05
C HIS A 86 -6.07 -10.24 5.89
N SER A 87 -6.54 -9.00 5.83
CA SER A 87 -7.44 -8.49 4.79
C SER A 87 -7.31 -6.97 4.70
N ILE A 88 -7.72 -6.43 3.55
CA ILE A 88 -7.91 -5.00 3.34
C ILE A 88 -9.41 -4.76 3.19
N TYR A 89 -10.03 -4.13 4.17
CA TYR A 89 -11.44 -3.73 4.10
C TYR A 89 -11.53 -2.29 3.62
N TYR A 90 -12.47 -2.00 2.73
CA TYR A 90 -12.85 -0.60 2.42
C TYR A 90 -14.32 -0.37 2.76
N ILE A 91 -14.60 0.73 3.46
CA ILE A 91 -15.94 1.08 3.91
C ILE A 91 -16.66 1.85 2.80
N ASN A 92 -17.71 1.25 2.23
CA ASN A 92 -18.49 1.89 1.18
C ASN A 92 -19.99 1.97 1.50
N MET A 93 -20.63 3.05 1.05
CA MET A 93 -22.08 3.20 1.15
C MET A 93 -22.76 2.48 -0.02
N LYS A 94 -23.96 1.91 0.22
CA LYS A 94 -24.64 1.01 -0.74
C LYS A 94 -24.89 1.62 -2.13
N ASN A 95 -24.98 2.95 -2.20
CA ASN A 95 -25.29 3.69 -3.42
C ASN A 95 -24.07 4.37 -4.06
N ARG A 96 -22.86 4.21 -3.49
CA ARG A 96 -21.62 4.80 -4.01
C ARG A 96 -20.93 3.85 -4.99
N TYR A 97 -21.60 3.58 -6.11
CA TYR A 97 -21.08 2.76 -7.20
C TYR A 97 -19.81 3.36 -7.81
N ASP A 98 -19.77 4.69 -7.91
CA ASP A 98 -18.60 5.43 -8.36
C ASP A 98 -17.33 5.11 -7.55
N ARG A 99 -17.49 4.93 -6.24
CA ARG A 99 -16.38 4.56 -5.36
C ARG A 99 -16.01 3.09 -5.45
N ASN A 100 -16.98 2.20 -5.68
CA ASN A 100 -16.71 0.80 -5.99
C ASN A 100 -15.91 0.66 -7.29
N ASP A 101 -16.28 1.41 -8.33
CA ASP A 101 -15.57 1.42 -9.61
C ASP A 101 -14.15 1.96 -9.44
N ALA A 102 -13.97 3.06 -8.71
CA ALA A 102 -12.65 3.61 -8.39
C ALA A 102 -11.78 2.65 -7.57
N MET A 103 -12.36 1.94 -6.60
CA MET A 103 -11.64 0.92 -5.81
C MET A 103 -11.24 -0.27 -6.67
N ALA A 104 -12.14 -0.79 -7.51
CA ALA A 104 -11.88 -1.92 -8.40
C ALA A 104 -10.77 -1.60 -9.42
N LEU A 105 -10.79 -0.39 -9.99
CA LEU A 105 -9.78 0.04 -10.95
C LEU A 105 -8.39 0.14 -10.32
N GLN A 106 -8.28 0.84 -9.19
CA GLN A 106 -6.99 1.00 -8.50
C GLN A 106 -6.47 -0.34 -7.95
N SER A 107 -7.36 -1.21 -7.46
CA SER A 107 -6.97 -2.51 -6.93
C SER A 107 -6.42 -3.43 -8.01
N TRP A 108 -7.06 -3.42 -9.19
CA TRP A 108 -6.58 -4.15 -10.36
C TRP A 108 -5.23 -3.62 -10.84
N LEU A 109 -5.08 -2.30 -10.99
CA LEU A 109 -3.83 -1.66 -11.41
C LEU A 109 -2.66 -1.90 -10.45
N SER A 110 -2.94 -2.05 -9.16
CA SER A 110 -1.92 -2.24 -8.11
C SER A 110 -1.75 -3.69 -7.67
N GLY A 111 -2.58 -4.61 -8.16
CA GLY A 111 -2.59 -6.02 -7.78
C GLY A 111 -2.86 -6.27 -6.28
N VAL A 112 -3.78 -5.50 -5.68
CA VAL A 112 -4.18 -5.65 -4.27
C VAL A 112 -5.59 -6.20 -4.15
N ASP A 113 -5.81 -7.04 -3.13
CA ASP A 113 -7.09 -7.68 -2.87
C ASP A 113 -7.88 -6.87 -1.84
N LEU A 114 -9.01 -6.31 -2.27
CA LEU A 114 -9.89 -5.50 -1.43
C LEU A 114 -11.19 -6.26 -1.15
N ILE A 115 -11.73 -6.07 0.06
CA ILE A 115 -13.03 -6.60 0.47
C ILE A 115 -13.93 -5.42 0.86
N GLU A 116 -15.06 -5.28 0.17
CA GLU A 116 -16.05 -4.27 0.50
C GLU A 116 -16.64 -4.55 1.89
N TYR A 117 -16.69 -3.51 2.72
CA TYR A 117 -17.36 -3.53 4.02
C TYR A 117 -18.48 -2.49 4.02
N PRO A 118 -19.72 -2.87 4.37
CA PRO A 118 -20.83 -1.94 4.31
C PRO A 118 -20.66 -0.80 5.32
N ALA A 119 -20.81 0.43 4.84
CA ALA A 119 -20.99 1.60 5.68
C ALA A 119 -22.31 1.50 6.46
N VAL A 120 -22.44 2.39 7.45
CA VAL A 120 -23.65 2.47 8.27
C VAL A 120 -24.31 3.82 8.01
N GLU A 121 -25.45 3.77 7.33
CA GLU A 121 -26.26 4.94 6.97
C GLU A 121 -27.21 5.35 8.12
N PRO A 122 -27.68 6.60 8.17
CA PRO A 122 -28.55 7.10 9.23
C PRO A 122 -29.83 6.28 9.48
N ASP A 123 -30.36 5.61 8.46
CA ASP A 123 -31.54 4.75 8.54
C ASP A 123 -31.25 3.35 9.13
N MET A 124 -29.98 2.98 9.29
CA MET A 124 -29.54 1.65 9.72
C MET A 124 -29.34 1.52 11.24
N PHE A 125 -29.40 2.61 12.00
CA PHE A 125 -29.22 2.57 13.45
C PHE A 125 -30.27 3.39 14.19
N LYS A 126 -30.40 3.09 15.49
CA LYS A 126 -31.25 3.81 16.43
C LYS A 126 -30.44 4.09 17.68
N ASP A 127 -30.74 5.18 18.37
CA ASP A 127 -29.99 5.60 19.55
C ASP A 127 -29.92 4.53 20.65
N VAL A 128 -30.93 3.64 20.77
CA VAL A 128 -30.91 2.53 21.74
C VAL A 128 -29.73 1.56 21.56
N GLY A 129 -29.18 1.45 20.35
CA GLY A 129 -28.02 0.59 20.04
C GLY A 129 -26.68 1.34 20.09
N MET A 130 -26.68 2.64 20.37
CA MET A 130 -25.47 3.45 20.40
C MET A 130 -24.84 3.45 21.80
N PRO A 131 -23.50 3.57 21.90
CA PRO A 131 -22.85 3.76 23.19
C PRO A 131 -23.32 5.02 23.91
N PRO A 132 -23.20 5.09 25.24
CA PRO A 132 -23.41 6.32 25.98
C PRO A 132 -22.50 7.43 25.46
N SER A 133 -23.05 8.64 25.37
CA SER A 133 -22.31 9.84 24.99
C SER A 133 -22.67 11.00 25.91
N ARG A 134 -21.67 11.85 26.21
CA ARG A 134 -21.85 13.12 26.91
C ARG A 134 -22.07 14.31 25.97
N VAL A 135 -22.03 14.08 24.66
CA VAL A 135 -22.18 15.10 23.62
C VAL A 135 -23.12 14.61 22.51
N SER A 136 -23.74 15.53 21.78
CA SER A 136 -24.50 15.17 20.59
C SER A 136 -23.55 15.04 19.40
N LEU A 137 -23.58 13.89 18.72
CA LEU A 137 -22.87 13.67 17.46
C LEU A 137 -23.84 13.82 16.29
N LYS A 138 -23.34 14.24 15.12
CA LYS A 138 -24.11 14.22 13.87
C LYS A 138 -24.38 12.78 13.46
N GLU A 139 -25.48 12.54 12.74
CA GLU A 139 -25.83 11.21 12.25
C GLU A 139 -24.75 10.61 11.34
N GLY A 140 -24.11 11.42 10.49
CA GLY A 140 -22.97 10.98 9.68
C GLY A 140 -21.75 10.58 10.52
N GLU A 141 -21.49 11.26 11.63
CA GLU A 141 -20.38 10.92 12.55
C GLU A 141 -20.68 9.61 13.30
N LYS A 142 -21.94 9.40 13.72
CA LYS A 142 -22.40 8.14 14.32
C LYS A 142 -22.26 6.98 13.33
N GLY A 143 -22.72 7.16 12.10
CA GLY A 143 -22.62 6.18 11.02
C GLY A 143 -21.17 5.81 10.68
N ALA A 144 -20.31 6.81 10.49
CA ALA A 144 -18.88 6.62 10.26
C ALA A 144 -18.23 5.82 11.41
N TRP A 145 -18.45 6.23 12.65
CA TRP A 145 -17.95 5.47 13.81
C TRP A 145 -18.47 4.03 13.82
N ARG A 146 -19.78 3.83 13.61
CA ARG A 146 -20.39 2.50 13.69
C ARG A 146 -19.84 1.55 12.62
N ALA A 147 -19.56 2.06 11.43
CA ALA A 147 -18.93 1.29 10.35
C ALA A 147 -17.53 0.79 10.77
N HIS A 148 -16.66 1.65 11.31
CA HIS A 148 -15.36 1.22 11.84
C HIS A 148 -15.51 0.27 13.04
N ALA A 149 -16.45 0.54 13.95
CA ALA A 149 -16.69 -0.31 15.11
C ALA A 149 -17.20 -1.71 14.74
N ASN A 150 -17.91 -1.87 13.62
CA ASN A 150 -18.29 -3.20 13.10
C ASN A 150 -17.05 -4.02 12.72
N ILE A 151 -16.07 -3.40 12.06
CA ILE A 151 -14.81 -4.07 11.72
C ILE A 151 -14.02 -4.41 13.00
N TRP A 152 -13.93 -3.48 13.95
CA TRP A 152 -13.25 -3.75 15.23
C TRP A 152 -13.88 -4.92 15.99
N ASP A 153 -15.21 -4.96 16.05
CA ASP A 153 -15.98 -6.05 16.64
C ASP A 153 -15.73 -7.38 15.92
N GLU A 154 -15.70 -7.36 14.59
CA GLU A 154 -15.41 -8.55 13.79
C GLU A 154 -14.01 -9.09 14.02
N ILE A 155 -12.99 -8.23 14.09
CA ILE A 155 -11.61 -8.61 14.42
C ILE A 155 -11.56 -9.36 15.75
N LEU A 156 -12.31 -8.91 16.76
CA LEU A 156 -12.35 -9.56 18.08
C LEU A 156 -13.14 -10.87 18.04
N ARG A 157 -14.35 -10.87 17.48
CA ARG A 157 -15.23 -12.05 17.45
C ARG A 157 -14.64 -13.20 16.63
N LYS A 158 -14.04 -12.88 15.49
CA LYS A 158 -13.41 -13.86 14.59
C LYS A 158 -11.92 -14.07 14.88
N LYS A 159 -11.38 -13.36 15.87
CA LYS A 159 -9.96 -13.41 16.26
C LYS A 159 -8.99 -13.17 15.10
N LEU A 160 -9.32 -12.22 14.24
CA LEU A 160 -8.53 -11.97 13.04
C LEU A 160 -7.14 -11.43 13.42
N PRO A 161 -6.08 -11.77 12.65
CA PRO A 161 -4.87 -10.97 12.61
C PRO A 161 -5.16 -9.53 12.16
N PRO A 162 -4.16 -8.62 12.19
CA PRO A 162 -4.38 -7.23 11.86
C PRO A 162 -4.97 -7.04 10.46
N VAL A 163 -5.83 -6.04 10.36
CA VAL A 163 -6.56 -5.67 9.14
C VAL A 163 -6.23 -4.24 8.79
N LEU A 164 -6.08 -3.97 7.49
CA LEU A 164 -6.03 -2.61 6.94
C LEU A 164 -7.45 -2.15 6.61
N ILE A 165 -7.84 -0.98 7.11
CA ILE A 165 -9.15 -0.38 6.88
C ILE A 165 -8.97 0.88 6.03
N LEU A 166 -9.74 0.98 4.96
CA LEU A 166 -9.78 2.09 4.02
C LEU A 166 -11.16 2.77 4.03
N GLU A 167 -11.18 4.07 3.80
CA GLU A 167 -12.39 4.77 3.34
C GLU A 167 -12.54 4.57 1.83
N SER A 168 -13.78 4.53 1.33
CA SER A 168 -14.08 4.29 -0.09
C SER A 168 -13.60 5.39 -1.04
N ASP A 169 -13.18 6.54 -0.53
CA ASP A 169 -12.53 7.61 -1.28
C ASP A 169 -10.99 7.61 -1.16
N ALA A 170 -10.38 6.52 -0.68
CA ALA A 170 -8.93 6.40 -0.66
C ALA A 170 -8.33 6.23 -2.08
N THR A 171 -7.13 6.78 -2.27
CA THR A 171 -6.32 6.64 -3.49
C THR A 171 -4.85 6.44 -3.15
N TRP A 172 -4.09 5.85 -4.07
CA TRP A 172 -2.67 5.52 -3.88
C TRP A 172 -1.91 5.47 -5.21
N ASP A 173 -0.58 5.38 -5.11
CA ASP A 173 0.32 5.13 -6.24
C ASP A 173 0.17 3.67 -6.74
N PRO A 174 0.17 3.41 -8.06
CA PRO A 174 -0.02 2.06 -8.61
C PRO A 174 1.04 1.04 -8.15
N ASN A 175 2.22 1.48 -7.70
CA ASN A 175 3.28 0.63 -7.14
C ASN A 175 3.11 0.43 -5.62
N LEU A 176 1.86 0.35 -5.14
CA LEU A 176 1.53 0.28 -3.72
C LEU A 176 2.22 -0.89 -3.01
N ARG A 177 2.37 -2.03 -3.68
CA ARG A 177 2.98 -3.25 -3.12
C ARG A 177 4.46 -3.03 -2.82
N GLU A 178 5.19 -2.39 -3.73
CA GLU A 178 6.60 -2.03 -3.55
C GLU A 178 6.78 -0.98 -2.45
N ILE A 179 5.88 0.02 -2.39
CA ILE A 179 5.88 1.04 -1.34
C ILE A 179 5.70 0.40 0.03
N MET A 180 4.73 -0.51 0.17
CA MET A 180 4.41 -1.15 1.45
C MET A 180 5.50 -2.12 1.90
N ALA A 181 6.12 -2.87 0.97
CA ALA A 181 7.31 -3.68 1.27
C ALA A 181 8.47 -2.84 1.81
N ARG A 182 8.74 -1.69 1.18
CA ARG A 182 9.80 -0.76 1.59
C ARG A 182 9.50 -0.10 2.94
N LEU A 183 8.25 0.30 3.16
CA LEU A 183 7.79 0.85 4.43
C LEU A 183 7.93 -0.19 5.54
N ASN A 184 7.48 -1.42 5.31
CA ASN A 184 7.57 -2.50 6.29
C ASN A 184 9.02 -2.74 6.73
N LYS A 185 9.97 -2.82 5.79
CA LYS A 185 11.41 -2.95 6.11
C LYS A 185 11.91 -1.86 7.05
N ASN A 186 11.50 -0.61 6.84
CA ASN A 186 11.92 0.52 7.67
C ASN A 186 11.15 0.59 8.99
N PHE A 187 9.90 0.12 9.00
CA PHE A 187 9.10 0.00 10.20
C PHE A 187 9.68 -1.05 11.17
N GLN A 188 10.08 -2.22 10.67
CA GLN A 188 10.77 -3.24 11.48
C GLN A 188 12.03 -2.66 12.14
N LYS A 189 12.85 -1.93 11.37
CA LYS A 189 14.06 -1.25 11.90
C LYS A 189 13.71 -0.21 12.95
N LEU A 190 12.68 0.61 12.73
CA LEU A 190 12.19 1.57 13.72
C LEU A 190 11.79 0.88 15.03
N LEU A 191 11.08 -0.25 14.96
CA LEU A 191 10.68 -1.00 16.15
C LEU A 191 11.89 -1.58 16.90
N ALA A 192 12.90 -2.07 16.16
CA ALA A 192 14.15 -2.56 16.71
C ALA A 192 14.96 -1.44 17.40
N ASP A 193 15.13 -0.28 16.75
CA ASP A 193 15.84 0.90 17.27
C ASP A 193 15.19 1.41 18.57
N LEU A 194 13.86 1.28 18.68
CA LEU A 194 13.10 1.72 19.85
C LEU A 194 13.01 0.65 20.95
N HIS A 195 13.68 -0.49 20.77
CA HIS A 195 13.72 -1.61 21.73
C HIS A 195 12.34 -1.98 22.29
N TYR A 196 11.30 -1.95 21.44
CA TYR A 196 9.94 -2.02 21.93
C TYR A 196 9.59 -3.39 22.51
N LYS A 197 9.03 -3.35 23.72
CA LYS A 197 8.42 -4.49 24.38
C LYS A 197 7.05 -4.78 23.80
N LYS A 198 6.68 -6.06 23.74
CA LYS A 198 5.32 -6.50 23.45
C LYS A 198 4.31 -5.76 24.31
N MET A 199 3.20 -5.38 23.72
CA MET A 199 2.12 -4.74 24.46
C MET A 199 1.43 -5.73 25.39
N HIS A 200 0.81 -5.21 26.45
CA HIS A 200 -0.10 -6.02 27.24
C HIS A 200 -1.25 -6.50 26.36
N ASN A 201 -1.42 -7.81 26.26
CA ASN A 201 -2.56 -8.44 25.62
C ASN A 201 -3.50 -9.04 26.69
N GLY A 202 -4.63 -8.36 26.91
CA GLY A 202 -5.69 -8.81 27.80
C GLY A 202 -6.58 -9.91 27.20
N GLY A 203 -6.41 -10.24 25.91
CA GLY A 203 -7.14 -11.30 25.23
C GLY A 203 -6.78 -12.70 25.72
N TYR A 204 -7.64 -13.67 25.39
CA TYR A 204 -7.49 -15.07 25.81
C TYR A 204 -6.27 -15.75 25.17
N GLU A 205 -6.02 -15.51 23.88
CA GLU A 205 -4.91 -16.14 23.17
C GLU A 205 -3.55 -15.61 23.65
N LYS A 206 -2.69 -16.53 24.08
CA LYS A 206 -1.32 -16.27 24.53
C LYS A 206 -0.38 -17.00 23.59
N GLY A 207 0.28 -16.27 22.70
CA GLY A 207 1.26 -16.83 21.77
C GLY A 207 2.06 -15.74 21.10
N SER A 208 3.37 -15.95 20.96
CA SER A 208 4.23 -15.10 20.13
C SER A 208 4.11 -15.53 18.69
N LYS A 209 4.01 -14.55 17.78
CA LYS A 209 4.12 -14.82 16.34
C LYS A 209 5.55 -14.63 15.89
N THR A 210 5.97 -15.39 14.89
CA THR A 210 7.21 -15.14 14.16
C THR A 210 7.03 -13.95 13.21
N LEU A 211 8.13 -13.34 12.78
CA LEU A 211 8.08 -12.26 11.80
C LEU A 211 7.52 -12.72 10.44
N GLU A 212 7.63 -14.01 10.14
CA GLU A 212 7.06 -14.60 8.94
C GLU A 212 5.52 -14.72 9.02
N GLU A 213 4.96 -14.96 10.21
CA GLU A 213 3.51 -15.03 10.45
C GLU A 213 2.87 -13.66 10.67
N ASP A 214 3.64 -12.69 11.16
CA ASP A 214 3.20 -11.33 11.44
C ASP A 214 4.24 -10.32 10.93
N PRO A 215 4.26 -10.04 9.61
CA PRO A 215 5.25 -9.14 9.00
C PRO A 215 5.25 -7.73 9.58
N TRP A 216 4.11 -7.31 10.14
CA TRP A 216 3.95 -6.00 10.75
C TRP A 216 4.22 -6.00 12.25
N MET A 217 4.51 -7.14 12.89
CA MET A 217 4.81 -7.22 14.32
C MET A 217 3.70 -6.62 15.20
N SER A 218 2.46 -7.02 14.95
CA SER A 218 1.25 -6.48 15.57
C SER A 218 1.16 -6.54 17.09
N GLU A 219 1.97 -7.37 17.74
CA GLU A 219 2.12 -7.35 19.20
C GLU A 219 2.78 -6.06 19.73
N HIS A 220 3.29 -5.20 18.84
CA HIS A 220 4.07 -4.01 19.19
C HIS A 220 3.37 -2.68 18.88
N TRP A 221 2.15 -2.68 18.33
CA TRP A 221 1.40 -1.46 18.00
C TRP A 221 -0.12 -1.70 18.01
N ASP A 222 -0.90 -0.65 18.30
CA ASP A 222 -2.37 -0.71 18.26
C ASP A 222 -2.93 -0.23 16.92
N ILE A 223 -2.36 0.85 16.37
CA ILE A 223 -2.71 1.39 15.04
C ILE A 223 -1.44 1.78 14.28
N ILE A 224 -1.45 1.57 12.96
CA ILE A 224 -0.53 2.22 12.02
C ILE A 224 -1.36 3.01 11.02
N SER A 225 -1.12 4.32 10.91
CA SER A 225 -1.78 5.17 9.94
C SER A 225 -0.99 5.25 8.64
N PHE A 226 -1.70 5.06 7.52
CA PHE A 226 -1.15 5.16 6.17
C PHE A 226 -1.77 6.30 5.36
N GLY A 227 -2.88 6.89 5.82
CA GLY A 227 -3.63 7.93 5.11
C GLY A 227 -4.20 9.03 6.00
N GLN A 228 -3.47 9.44 7.04
CA GLN A 228 -3.87 10.62 7.81
C GLN A 228 -3.77 11.88 6.93
N CYS A 229 -4.72 12.80 7.11
CA CYS A 229 -4.71 14.13 6.46
C CYS A 229 -3.95 15.18 7.27
N TYR A 230 -3.72 14.89 8.55
CA TYR A 230 -2.97 15.71 9.48
C TYR A 230 -2.33 14.83 10.56
N GLU A 231 -1.17 15.25 11.06
CA GLU A 231 -0.42 14.58 12.14
C GLU A 231 0.18 15.61 13.10
N GLY A 232 0.23 15.28 14.39
CA GLY A 232 0.80 16.14 15.42
C GLY A 232 2.33 16.12 15.47
N GLU A 233 2.93 17.21 15.95
CA GLU A 233 4.39 17.35 16.10
C GLU A 233 4.99 16.48 17.20
N ARG A 234 4.17 15.93 18.11
CA ARG A 234 4.66 15.10 19.21
C ARG A 234 5.36 13.86 18.67
N TYR A 235 6.56 13.57 19.15
CA TYR A 235 7.40 12.48 18.65
C TYR A 235 7.88 12.64 17.19
N LYS A 236 7.88 13.86 16.63
CA LYS A 236 8.40 14.12 15.27
C LYS A 236 9.84 13.64 15.06
N ASP A 237 10.65 13.63 16.11
CA ASP A 237 12.05 13.19 16.05
C ASP A 237 12.22 11.69 16.35
N VAL A 238 11.12 10.96 16.57
CA VAL A 238 11.10 9.51 16.85
C VAL A 238 10.60 8.78 15.60
N GLY A 239 11.47 8.67 14.62
CA GLY A 239 11.15 8.05 13.33
C GLY A 239 12.39 7.67 12.54
N ARG A 240 12.14 7.02 11.41
CA ARG A 240 13.15 6.55 10.47
C ARG A 240 12.85 7.08 9.08
N TRP A 241 13.79 7.84 8.54
CA TRP A 241 13.77 8.35 7.17
C TRP A 241 14.27 7.28 6.21
N TYR A 242 13.68 7.19 5.03
CA TYR A 242 14.12 6.32 3.96
C TYR A 242 13.72 6.86 2.60
N ASN A 243 14.54 6.56 1.58
CA ASN A 243 14.26 6.94 0.20
C ASN A 243 13.02 6.21 -0.33
N ASP A 244 12.14 6.95 -1.00
CA ASP A 244 10.99 6.43 -1.72
C ASP A 244 10.79 7.22 -3.02
N PRO A 245 11.18 6.65 -4.18
CA PRO A 245 11.12 7.36 -5.46
C PRO A 245 9.69 7.65 -5.93
N THR A 246 8.66 7.15 -5.26
CA THR A 246 7.24 7.46 -5.57
C THR A 246 6.78 8.78 -4.95
N VAL A 247 7.58 9.36 -4.04
CA VAL A 247 7.26 10.60 -3.35
C VAL A 247 7.70 11.81 -4.17
N LYS A 248 6.78 12.75 -4.39
CA LYS A 248 7.06 14.09 -4.90
C LYS A 248 7.73 14.92 -3.81
N ALA A 249 8.95 15.37 -4.06
CA ALA A 249 9.70 16.23 -3.16
C ALA A 249 8.99 17.57 -2.89
N GLY A 250 9.31 18.18 -1.75
CA GLY A 250 8.90 19.54 -1.39
C GLY A 250 7.93 19.65 -0.21
N LYS A 251 7.55 18.55 0.44
CA LYS A 251 6.70 18.60 1.64
C LYS A 251 7.47 19.07 2.87
N ASP A 252 6.82 19.81 3.75
CA ASP A 252 7.41 20.20 5.02
C ASP A 252 7.22 19.11 6.08
N TYR A 253 8.25 18.91 6.90
CA TYR A 253 8.23 18.09 8.10
C TYR A 253 8.79 18.90 9.25
N TRP A 254 8.00 19.86 9.74
CA TRP A 254 8.36 20.79 10.83
C TRP A 254 9.71 21.48 10.61
N GLY A 255 9.85 22.14 9.46
CA GLY A 255 11.05 22.90 9.10
C GLY A 255 12.12 22.11 8.35
N LYS A 256 11.91 20.80 8.12
CA LYS A 256 12.72 20.00 7.21
C LYS A 256 11.93 19.66 5.96
N THR A 257 12.41 20.09 4.80
CA THR A 257 11.83 19.69 3.52
C THR A 257 12.13 18.22 3.22
N ILE A 258 11.07 17.46 2.92
CA ILE A 258 11.13 16.08 2.46
C ILE A 258 11.50 16.07 0.97
N GLY A 259 12.55 15.31 0.62
CA GLY A 259 12.92 15.01 -0.76
C GLY A 259 12.05 13.88 -1.34
N GLU A 260 12.67 12.94 -2.06
CA GLU A 260 12.03 11.68 -2.44
C GLU A 260 12.13 10.68 -1.29
N GLU A 261 11.59 11.05 -0.13
CA GLU A 261 11.73 10.29 1.12
C GLU A 261 10.38 10.12 1.80
N ARG A 262 10.28 9.09 2.64
CA ARG A 262 9.26 8.98 3.67
C ARG A 262 9.91 8.87 5.03
N VAL A 263 9.17 9.27 6.06
CA VAL A 263 9.50 9.02 7.45
C VAL A 263 8.40 8.19 8.08
N VAL A 264 8.74 6.96 8.48
CA VAL A 264 7.91 6.15 9.36
C VAL A 264 8.24 6.50 10.79
N ARG A 265 7.25 6.74 11.63
CA ARG A 265 7.46 7.35 12.95
C ARG A 265 6.45 6.90 13.98
N ARG A 266 6.78 7.15 15.25
CA ARG A 266 5.77 7.18 16.31
C ARG A 266 4.82 8.35 16.06
N SER A 267 3.52 8.08 16.10
CA SER A 267 2.50 9.08 15.81
C SER A 267 2.40 10.12 16.94
N GLY A 268 2.18 11.37 16.55
CA GLY A 268 1.93 12.49 17.45
C GLY A 268 0.45 12.80 17.66
N GLY A 269 -0.45 12.06 17.01
CA GLY A 269 -1.88 12.26 16.96
C GLY A 269 -2.37 12.55 15.54
N ILE A 270 -2.84 11.50 14.85
CA ILE A 270 -3.44 11.59 13.50
C ILE A 270 -4.85 12.18 13.49
N VAL A 271 -5.26 12.71 12.34
CA VAL A 271 -6.66 13.03 11.97
C VAL A 271 -6.94 12.42 10.60
N CYS A 272 -8.22 12.14 10.33
CA CYS A 272 -8.71 11.33 9.21
C CYS A 272 -8.38 9.83 9.36
N THR A 273 -9.30 8.99 8.86
CA THR A 273 -9.23 7.53 8.92
C THR A 273 -9.18 6.90 7.53
N THR A 274 -8.76 7.67 6.52
CA THR A 274 -8.72 7.26 5.11
C THR A 274 -8.01 5.93 4.89
N ALA A 275 -6.90 5.69 5.60
CA ALA A 275 -6.26 4.39 5.64
C ALA A 275 -5.50 4.15 6.94
N TYR A 276 -5.84 3.10 7.68
CA TYR A 276 -5.10 2.67 8.86
C TYR A 276 -5.21 1.17 9.09
N ALA A 277 -4.12 0.55 9.56
CA ALA A 277 -4.16 -0.79 10.09
C ALA A 277 -4.48 -0.79 11.58
N VAL A 278 -5.21 -1.79 12.03
CA VAL A 278 -5.56 -1.98 13.44
C VAL A 278 -5.24 -3.41 13.87
N SER A 279 -4.53 -3.54 14.98
CA SER A 279 -4.25 -4.83 15.61
C SER A 279 -5.42 -5.27 16.49
N GLN A 280 -5.44 -6.54 16.90
CA GLN A 280 -6.49 -7.04 17.79
C GLN A 280 -6.53 -6.28 19.13
N THR A 281 -5.38 -5.91 19.72
CA THR A 281 -5.37 -5.09 20.94
C THR A 281 -5.85 -3.67 20.67
N GLY A 282 -5.54 -3.10 19.51
CA GLY A 282 -6.06 -1.82 19.07
C GLY A 282 -7.59 -1.83 18.96
N ALA A 283 -8.16 -2.82 18.27
CA ALA A 283 -9.61 -3.00 18.13
C ALA A 283 -10.30 -3.10 19.50
N ALA A 284 -9.75 -3.88 20.43
CA ALA A 284 -10.26 -4.00 21.80
C ALA A 284 -10.25 -2.65 22.55
N LYS A 285 -9.15 -1.89 22.45
CA LYS A 285 -9.04 -0.57 23.09
C LYS A 285 -10.02 0.44 22.50
N LEU A 286 -10.17 0.47 21.18
CA LEU A 286 -11.09 1.37 20.48
C LEU A 286 -12.53 1.08 20.84
N LEU A 287 -12.94 -0.20 20.81
CA LEU A 287 -14.28 -0.60 21.22
C LEU A 287 -14.55 -0.28 22.69
N LEU A 288 -13.63 -0.61 23.60
CA LEU A 288 -13.82 -0.31 25.03
C LEU A 288 -13.93 1.20 25.27
N ARG A 289 -13.05 2.00 24.64
CA ARG A 289 -13.04 3.46 24.80
C ARG A 289 -14.34 4.09 24.31
N THR A 290 -14.86 3.64 23.18
CA THR A 290 -16.07 4.19 22.57
C THR A 290 -17.34 3.65 23.23
N ALA A 291 -17.33 2.39 23.71
CA ALA A 291 -18.40 1.82 24.54
C ALA A 291 -18.56 2.56 25.88
N THR A 292 -17.48 3.11 26.43
CA THR A 292 -17.52 3.86 27.69
C THR A 292 -18.05 5.29 27.48
N ASN A 293 -17.67 5.94 26.38
CA ASN A 293 -18.05 7.32 26.08
C ASN A 293 -17.79 7.65 24.61
N LEU A 294 -18.81 7.59 23.76
CA LEU A 294 -18.70 7.97 22.34
C LEU A 294 -18.82 9.49 22.19
N ASN A 295 -17.76 10.21 22.55
CA ASN A 295 -17.79 11.66 22.70
C ASN A 295 -17.14 12.46 21.56
N GLY A 296 -17.04 11.87 20.37
CA GLY A 296 -16.48 12.52 19.19
C GLY A 296 -16.54 11.62 17.95
N PRO A 297 -16.26 12.19 16.76
CA PRO A 297 -15.95 11.42 15.56
C PRO A 297 -14.81 10.40 15.80
N ALA A 298 -14.83 9.31 15.04
CA ALA A 298 -13.91 8.18 15.25
C ALA A 298 -12.42 8.58 15.19
N ASP A 299 -12.05 9.38 14.19
CA ASP A 299 -10.69 9.89 14.00
C ASP A 299 -10.23 10.78 15.18
N LEU A 300 -11.08 11.67 15.68
CA LEU A 300 -10.77 12.52 16.83
C LEU A 300 -10.65 11.73 18.13
N ILE A 301 -11.41 10.64 18.29
CA ILE A 301 -11.25 9.72 19.42
C ILE A 301 -9.90 9.00 19.31
N VAL A 302 -9.53 8.50 18.13
CA VAL A 302 -8.21 7.89 17.90
C VAL A 302 -7.10 8.88 18.28
N ARG A 303 -7.19 10.12 17.81
CA ARG A 303 -6.23 11.19 18.16
C ARG A 303 -6.10 11.41 19.67
N ASP A 304 -7.23 11.56 20.37
CA ASP A 304 -7.28 11.75 21.82
C ASP A 304 -6.61 10.58 22.55
N MET A 305 -6.86 9.35 22.11
CA MET A 305 -6.23 8.17 22.69
C MET A 305 -4.72 8.12 22.45
N ILE A 306 -4.24 8.56 21.28
CA ILE A 306 -2.79 8.68 20.99
C ILE A 306 -2.16 9.70 21.94
N TRP A 307 -2.76 10.89 22.10
CA TRP A 307 -2.28 11.92 23.01
C TRP A 307 -2.24 11.44 24.47
N LYS A 308 -3.22 10.65 24.89
CA LYS A 308 -3.27 10.06 26.23
C LYS A 308 -2.38 8.83 26.41
N ASN A 309 -1.60 8.44 25.39
CA ASN A 309 -0.82 7.20 25.35
C ASN A 309 -1.66 5.92 25.61
N GLN A 310 -2.96 5.98 25.30
CA GLN A 310 -3.87 4.83 25.39
C GLN A 310 -3.73 3.93 24.16
N LEU A 311 -3.30 4.50 23.03
CA LEU A 311 -2.88 3.77 21.83
C LEU A 311 -1.39 3.94 21.60
N ARG A 312 -0.70 2.83 21.33
CA ARG A 312 0.63 2.86 20.74
C ARG A 312 0.48 2.93 19.22
N ALA A 313 0.60 4.13 18.68
CA ALA A 313 0.36 4.41 17.27
C ALA A 313 1.62 4.83 16.51
N TYR A 314 1.65 4.48 15.24
CA TYR A 314 2.66 4.87 14.27
C TYR A 314 2.01 5.45 13.03
N SER A 315 2.77 6.22 12.26
CA SER A 315 2.32 6.82 11.01
C SER A 315 3.48 6.96 10.03
N VAL A 316 3.16 7.22 8.77
CA VAL A 316 4.12 7.49 7.70
C VAL A 316 3.84 8.85 7.06
N MET A 317 4.88 9.66 6.86
CA MET A 317 4.80 10.99 6.25
C MET A 317 5.80 11.10 5.09
N PRO A 318 5.41 11.53 3.88
CA PRO A 318 4.05 11.69 3.38
C PRO A 318 3.22 10.40 3.53
N PRO A 319 1.88 10.49 3.64
CA PRO A 319 1.01 9.32 3.69
C PRO A 319 1.15 8.48 2.41
N VAL A 320 0.97 7.16 2.55
CA VAL A 320 1.01 6.21 1.42
C VAL A 320 -0.31 6.19 0.66
N MET A 321 -1.40 6.55 1.32
CA MET A 321 -2.73 6.63 0.75
C MET A 321 -3.31 8.02 1.04
N GLY A 322 -3.94 8.63 0.05
CA GLY A 322 -4.63 9.91 0.16
C GLY A 322 -6.14 9.74 -0.02
N GLN A 323 -6.87 10.85 -0.02
CA GLN A 323 -8.24 10.88 -0.51
C GLN A 323 -8.25 11.41 -1.94
N TRP A 324 -9.10 10.84 -2.79
CA TRP A 324 -9.45 11.45 -4.07
C TRP A 324 -10.75 12.24 -3.98
N THR A 325 -10.88 13.20 -4.88
CA THR A 325 -12.12 13.94 -5.15
C THR A 325 -12.30 14.01 -6.66
N TYR A 326 -13.51 14.28 -7.13
CA TYR A 326 -13.68 14.67 -8.52
C TYR A 326 -12.97 16.00 -8.78
N VAL A 327 -12.41 16.16 -9.99
CA VAL A 327 -11.94 17.46 -10.46
C VAL A 327 -13.07 18.48 -10.40
N GLU A 328 -12.74 19.75 -10.19
CA GLU A 328 -13.77 20.77 -10.04
C GLU A 328 -14.47 21.07 -11.37
N ASN A 329 -15.72 21.53 -11.29
CA ASN A 329 -16.52 22.06 -12.41
C ASN A 329 -16.99 21.03 -13.45
N ILE A 330 -16.94 19.72 -13.16
CA ILE A 330 -17.52 18.67 -14.03
C ILE A 330 -18.91 18.20 -13.56
N GLY A 331 -19.56 18.96 -12.67
CA GLY A 331 -20.94 18.70 -12.24
C GLY A 331 -21.10 17.76 -11.03
N MET A 332 -20.01 17.33 -10.41
CA MET A 332 -20.03 16.34 -9.32
C MET A 332 -20.27 16.97 -7.94
N GLU A 333 -19.91 18.24 -7.77
CA GLU A 333 -20.09 19.00 -6.53
C GLU A 333 -21.55 19.28 -6.24
N GLN A 334 -22.35 19.61 -7.28
CA GLN A 334 -23.80 19.80 -7.16
C GLN A 334 -24.51 18.52 -6.73
N ARG A 335 -23.89 17.36 -6.96
CA ARG A 335 -24.37 16.05 -6.54
C ARG A 335 -23.91 15.67 -5.13
N GLY A 336 -23.05 16.48 -4.50
CA GLY A 336 -22.47 16.20 -3.19
C GLY A 336 -21.47 15.04 -3.20
N ALA A 337 -20.91 14.69 -4.36
CA ALA A 337 -20.13 13.46 -4.53
C ALA A 337 -18.78 13.45 -3.76
N ASN A 338 -18.26 14.63 -3.43
CA ASN A 338 -16.95 14.81 -2.78
C ASN A 338 -17.00 14.70 -1.24
N SER A 339 -18.20 14.66 -0.62
CA SER A 339 -18.32 14.42 0.84
C SER A 339 -19.71 13.91 1.24
N ASP A 340 -19.80 12.67 1.70
CA ASP A 340 -21.07 12.10 2.20
C ASP A 340 -21.48 12.65 3.58
N ILE A 341 -20.53 13.22 4.33
CA ILE A 341 -20.80 13.80 5.67
C ILE A 341 -21.29 15.25 5.55
N ASN A 342 -20.70 16.03 4.64
CA ASN A 342 -21.03 17.45 4.48
C ASN A 342 -22.02 17.74 3.34
N GLY A 343 -22.23 16.77 2.42
CA GLY A 343 -23.18 16.87 1.31
C GLY A 343 -22.82 17.92 0.26
N ALA A 344 -23.81 18.29 -0.57
CA ALA A 344 -23.68 19.32 -1.62
C ALA A 344 -23.77 20.77 -1.10
N ALA A 345 -23.71 20.98 0.21
CA ALA A 345 -23.99 22.27 0.83
C ALA A 345 -23.01 23.35 0.32
N GLY A 346 -23.51 24.29 -0.46
CA GLY A 346 -22.72 25.41 -1.02
C GLY A 346 -22.30 25.26 -2.48
N ALA A 347 -22.59 24.14 -3.14
CA ALA A 347 -22.32 23.98 -4.57
C ALA A 347 -23.31 24.82 -5.40
N GLY A 348 -22.84 25.97 -5.90
CA GLY A 348 -23.58 26.81 -6.84
C GLY A 348 -23.67 26.18 -8.23
N LYS A 349 -24.42 26.83 -9.13
CA LYS A 349 -24.31 26.53 -10.57
C LYS A 349 -22.89 26.82 -11.02
N VAL A 350 -22.27 25.87 -11.72
CA VAL A 350 -21.00 26.09 -12.40
C VAL A 350 -21.25 26.93 -13.65
N ASP A 351 -20.31 27.83 -13.93
CA ASP A 351 -20.31 28.65 -15.13
C ASP A 351 -20.01 27.78 -16.37
N ALA A 352 -20.75 27.98 -17.46
CA ALA A 352 -20.66 27.10 -18.63
C ALA A 352 -19.27 27.08 -19.27
N ASP A 353 -18.53 28.19 -19.25
CA ASP A 353 -17.18 28.24 -19.80
C ASP A 353 -16.21 27.45 -18.91
N LYS A 354 -16.34 27.57 -17.59
CA LYS A 354 -15.55 26.77 -16.63
C LYS A 354 -15.85 25.28 -16.74
N GLU A 355 -17.12 24.91 -16.92
CA GLU A 355 -17.52 23.51 -17.12
C GLU A 355 -16.92 22.95 -18.41
N ASN A 356 -17.02 23.67 -19.52
CA ASN A 356 -16.44 23.25 -20.80
C ASN A 356 -14.90 23.11 -20.71
N GLU A 357 -14.22 24.05 -20.05
CA GLU A 357 -12.77 23.97 -19.83
C GLU A 357 -12.39 22.75 -18.98
N ALA A 358 -13.13 22.49 -17.89
CA ALA A 358 -12.87 21.36 -17.00
C ALA A 358 -13.09 20.02 -17.70
N TRP A 359 -14.18 19.87 -18.46
CA TRP A 359 -14.42 18.70 -19.29
C TRP A 359 -13.35 18.52 -20.37
N GLY A 360 -12.92 19.61 -21.01
CA GLY A 360 -11.81 19.57 -21.96
C GLY A 360 -10.54 18.95 -21.36
N LYS A 361 -10.13 19.41 -20.17
CA LYS A 361 -8.97 18.88 -19.43
C LYS A 361 -9.18 17.43 -18.98
N ALA A 362 -10.38 17.08 -18.52
CA ALA A 362 -10.68 15.72 -18.09
C ALA A 362 -10.62 14.72 -19.26
N LEU A 363 -11.15 15.11 -20.43
CA LEU A 363 -11.09 14.29 -21.64
C LEU A 363 -9.68 14.19 -22.21
N GLU A 364 -8.90 15.27 -22.19
CA GLU A 364 -7.51 15.28 -22.64
C GLU A 364 -6.61 14.40 -21.76
N SER A 365 -6.74 14.50 -20.44
CA SER A 365 -5.96 13.70 -19.49
C SER A 365 -6.48 12.26 -19.31
N GLY A 366 -7.72 12.00 -19.68
CA GLY A 366 -8.40 10.73 -19.42
C GLY A 366 -8.77 10.51 -17.94
N SER A 367 -8.70 11.54 -17.10
CA SER A 367 -8.99 11.44 -15.67
C SER A 367 -10.00 12.48 -15.18
N VAL A 368 -10.93 12.02 -14.35
CA VAL A 368 -11.90 12.86 -13.64
C VAL A 368 -11.59 12.97 -12.14
N TRP A 369 -10.49 12.36 -11.70
CA TRP A 369 -10.09 12.29 -10.30
C TRP A 369 -8.89 13.18 -10.03
N THR A 370 -8.83 13.75 -8.83
CA THR A 370 -7.66 14.43 -8.33
C THR A 370 -7.46 14.11 -6.85
N VAL A 371 -6.22 14.19 -6.39
CA VAL A 371 -5.93 14.07 -4.96
C VAL A 371 -6.52 15.27 -4.24
N LYS A 372 -7.24 15.01 -3.15
CA LYS A 372 -7.95 16.02 -2.36
C LYS A 372 -7.03 17.18 -1.96
N PRO A 373 -7.26 18.40 -2.50
CA PRO A 373 -6.34 19.53 -2.33
C PRO A 373 -6.18 19.99 -0.88
N GLU A 374 -7.20 19.79 -0.04
CA GLU A 374 -7.21 20.17 1.36
C GLU A 374 -6.28 19.30 2.24
N HIS A 375 -5.68 18.26 1.67
CA HIS A 375 -4.77 17.35 2.36
C HIS A 375 -3.33 17.59 1.89
N PRO A 376 -2.66 18.65 2.39
CA PRO A 376 -1.40 19.16 1.83
C PRO A 376 -0.22 18.20 1.97
N ASP A 377 -0.33 17.22 2.87
CA ASP A 377 0.72 16.24 3.13
C ASP A 377 0.83 15.19 2.02
N ASN A 378 -0.21 15.01 1.19
CA ASN A 378 -0.17 14.07 0.06
C ASN A 378 0.90 14.47 -0.96
N ALA A 379 1.78 13.52 -1.30
CA ALA A 379 2.97 13.77 -2.11
C ALA A 379 3.14 12.73 -3.23
N PHE A 380 2.05 12.40 -3.92
CA PHE A 380 2.09 11.47 -5.04
C PHE A 380 2.78 12.09 -6.26
N LYS A 381 3.63 11.32 -6.94
CA LYS A 381 4.07 11.67 -8.31
C LYS A 381 2.98 11.37 -9.33
N GLU A 382 2.28 10.26 -9.13
CA GLU A 382 1.09 9.82 -9.85
C GLU A 382 0.19 9.03 -8.89
N THR A 383 -1.09 8.93 -9.22
CA THR A 383 -2.02 8.00 -8.56
C THR A 383 -2.50 6.95 -9.54
N ALA A 384 -2.98 5.82 -9.02
CA ALA A 384 -3.57 4.78 -9.85
C ALA A 384 -4.82 5.28 -10.61
N LEU A 385 -5.58 6.25 -10.06
CA LEU A 385 -6.72 6.87 -10.75
C LEU A 385 -6.29 7.87 -11.82
N ASP A 386 -5.30 8.73 -11.56
CA ASP A 386 -4.90 9.70 -12.58
C ASP A 386 -4.21 9.02 -13.77
N SER A 387 -3.40 7.99 -13.51
CA SER A 387 -2.72 7.21 -14.55
C SER A 387 -3.56 6.08 -15.15
N ALA A 388 -4.82 5.91 -14.75
CA ALA A 388 -5.62 4.76 -15.13
C ALA A 388 -5.84 4.67 -16.65
N TRP A 389 -6.16 5.79 -17.29
CA TRP A 389 -6.47 5.83 -18.72
C TRP A 389 -5.30 5.34 -19.58
N SER A 390 -4.11 5.90 -19.37
CA SER A 390 -2.91 5.54 -20.13
C SER A 390 -2.48 4.09 -19.89
N ARG A 391 -2.67 3.57 -18.66
CA ARG A 391 -2.36 2.17 -18.31
C ARG A 391 -3.34 1.16 -18.91
N VAL A 392 -4.62 1.52 -19.02
CA VAL A 392 -5.66 0.63 -19.56
C VAL A 392 -5.66 0.63 -21.09
N PHE A 393 -5.59 1.82 -21.70
CA PHE A 393 -5.81 1.95 -23.14
C PHE A 393 -4.52 1.94 -23.98
N GLN A 394 -3.33 1.95 -23.36
CA GLN A 394 -2.01 2.03 -24.01
C GLN A 394 -1.94 3.08 -25.13
N GLU A 395 -1.27 4.21 -24.89
CA GLU A 395 -1.03 5.19 -25.97
C GLU A 395 -0.19 4.55 -27.10
N GLY A 396 -0.85 4.09 -28.18
CA GLY A 396 -0.17 3.55 -29.36
C GLY A 396 -0.87 2.44 -30.17
N GLU A 397 -1.97 1.84 -29.70
CA GLU A 397 -2.66 0.74 -30.43
C GLU A 397 -3.89 1.19 -31.23
N ASN A 398 -3.88 2.42 -31.77
CA ASN A 398 -4.89 2.89 -32.74
C ASN A 398 -4.47 2.61 -34.20
N ASP A 399 -3.99 1.39 -34.48
CA ASP A 399 -3.79 0.85 -35.83
C ASP A 399 -4.40 -0.57 -35.90
N LEU A 400 -5.73 -0.68 -35.76
CA LEU A 400 -6.50 -1.87 -36.13
C LEU A 400 -7.74 -1.51 -36.96
#